data_AF-A0A238U7C7-F1
#
_entry.id   AF-A0A238U7C7-F1
#
_cell.length_a   1.000
_cell.length_b   1.000
_cell.length_c   1.000
_cell.angle_alpha   90.00
_cell.angle_beta   90.00
_cell.angle_gamma   90.00
#
_symmetry.space_group_name_H-M   'P 1'
#
loop_
_entity.id
_entity.type
_entity.pdbx_description
1 polymer ?
#
loop_
_entity_poly.entity_id
_entity_poly.type
_entity_poly.pdbx_seq_one_letter_code
_entity_poly.pdbx_strand_id
1 'polypeptide(L)'
;MRYIKLLLLVIVVGCSSTKELKGYFENLEESSEFSPSSYSIHIKNSKEESSFDRKGNFKLKYPKEGGTIVVKTDENYPVLEKVIPRDAKEVIILVDDVREMMSFVNKEENFDSKYEKALEKFKLIIVVPDQYAIYPGCENVGESKYQKCFQRKINKHVVRKFNAGIANEIGLPEGVKRLLVVFEINKLGKIDIISIKAPHPRLKKEVERIVKILPVMKPGEKRNKPIKLRYALPITFRVQ
;
A
#
# COMPACT_ATOMS: atom_id res chain seq x y z
N MET A 1 2.08 -22.52 32.73
CA MET A 1 2.25 -22.01 31.35
C MET A 1 1.10 -22.48 30.47
N ARG A 2 0.63 -21.69 29.50
CA ARG A 2 -0.28 -22.11 28.41
C ARG A 2 0.52 -22.06 27.11
N TYR A 3 0.16 -22.90 26.15
CA TYR A 3 0.75 -22.89 24.81
C TYR A 3 -0.27 -22.26 23.86
N ILE A 4 0.10 -21.19 23.17
CA ILE A 4 -0.61 -20.72 21.98
C ILE A 4 0.22 -21.27 20.86
N LYS A 5 -0.43 -21.97 19.93
CA LYS A 5 0.23 -22.35 18.70
C LYS A 5 0.21 -21.09 17.84
N LEU A 6 1.30 -20.33 17.88
CA LEU A 6 1.47 -19.23 16.96
C LEU A 6 1.63 -19.81 15.54
N LEU A 7 1.04 -19.17 14.53
CA LEU A 7 1.35 -19.47 13.13
C LEU A 7 1.74 -18.15 12.49
N LEU A 8 3.05 -17.94 12.36
CA LEU A 8 3.58 -16.70 11.83
C LEU A 8 3.85 -16.81 10.34
N LEU A 9 2.84 -16.51 9.53
CA LEU A 9 3.05 -16.55 8.10
C LEU A 9 3.62 -15.21 7.63
N VAL A 10 4.94 -15.06 7.72
CA VAL A 10 5.66 -13.97 7.05
C VAL A 10 5.51 -14.18 5.55
N ILE A 11 4.59 -13.45 4.92
CA ILE A 11 4.49 -13.39 3.46
C ILE A 11 5.48 -12.32 3.00
N VAL A 12 6.76 -12.69 2.92
CA VAL A 12 7.72 -11.90 2.15
C VAL A 12 7.30 -12.03 0.69
N VAL A 13 6.54 -11.04 0.18
CA VAL A 13 6.25 -10.93 -1.25
C VAL A 13 7.52 -10.40 -1.92
N GLY A 14 8.49 -11.29 -2.09
CA GLY A 14 9.83 -10.97 -2.60
C GLY A 14 10.79 -12.15 -2.50
N CYS A 15 10.35 -13.36 -2.82
CA CYS A 15 11.24 -14.44 -3.24
C CYS A 15 10.42 -15.60 -3.81
N SER A 16 10.65 -15.90 -5.09
CA SER A 16 10.13 -17.08 -5.78
C SER A 16 10.61 -18.37 -5.11
N SER A 17 9.68 -19.22 -4.67
CA SER A 17 9.76 -20.69 -4.86
C SER A 17 8.63 -21.42 -4.11
N THR A 18 7.52 -21.70 -4.78
CA THR A 18 6.82 -23.01 -4.75
C THR A 18 5.90 -23.05 -5.97
N LYS A 19 6.11 -24.08 -6.80
CA LYS A 19 5.44 -24.35 -8.08
C LYS A 19 3.92 -24.32 -7.95
N GLU A 20 3.25 -23.26 -8.42
CA GLU A 20 1.89 -23.31 -9.02
C GLU A 20 1.32 -21.95 -9.50
N LEU A 21 2.13 -20.98 -9.96
CA LEU A 21 1.59 -19.75 -10.59
C LEU A 21 2.48 -19.28 -11.75
N LYS A 22 2.73 -20.17 -12.72
CA LYS A 22 3.70 -19.95 -13.82
C LYS A 22 3.18 -19.12 -15.01
N GLY A 23 2.24 -18.21 -14.81
CA GLY A 23 1.52 -17.58 -15.93
C GLY A 23 1.55 -16.05 -16.04
N TYR A 24 2.08 -15.30 -15.07
CA TYR A 24 1.77 -13.84 -15.03
C TYR A 24 2.90 -12.87 -14.68
N PHE A 25 4.14 -13.34 -14.50
CA PHE A 25 5.24 -12.45 -14.15
C PHE A 25 6.50 -12.84 -14.93
N GLU A 26 6.58 -12.40 -16.18
CA GLU A 26 7.85 -12.24 -16.88
C GLU A 26 8.11 -10.73 -17.03
N ASN A 27 9.30 -10.33 -16.59
CA ASN A 27 9.94 -9.02 -16.73
C ASN A 27 9.58 -7.97 -15.67
N LEU A 28 10.19 -8.08 -14.49
CA LEU A 28 10.55 -6.95 -13.63
C LEU A 28 11.72 -7.41 -12.74
N GLU A 29 12.93 -6.94 -13.05
CA GLU A 29 14.12 -7.16 -12.22
C GLU A 29 13.86 -6.63 -10.80
N GLU A 30 13.99 -7.54 -9.83
CA GLU A 30 13.94 -7.31 -8.39
C GLU A 30 15.10 -6.42 -7.96
N SER A 31 14.81 -5.16 -7.58
CA SER A 31 15.71 -4.40 -6.72
C SER A 31 15.51 -4.86 -5.28
N SER A 32 16.24 -5.89 -4.88
CA SER A 32 16.22 -6.57 -3.58
C SER A 32 16.87 -5.78 -2.42
N GLU A 33 17.22 -4.51 -2.60
CA GLU A 33 18.04 -3.74 -1.64
C GLU A 33 17.28 -3.11 -0.48
N PHE A 34 15.94 -3.13 -0.49
CA PHE A 34 15.13 -2.38 0.48
C PHE A 34 14.16 -3.24 1.29
N SER A 35 14.30 -4.57 1.28
CA SER A 35 13.46 -5.47 2.11
C SER A 35 14.16 -5.80 3.44
N PRO A 36 13.50 -5.69 4.62
CA PRO A 36 14.10 -6.17 5.85
C PRO A 36 14.45 -7.63 5.65
N SER A 37 15.68 -7.96 6.02
CA SER A 37 16.23 -9.30 5.83
C SER A 37 15.54 -10.33 6.73
N SER A 38 14.96 -9.88 7.84
CA SER A 38 14.23 -10.70 8.81
C SER A 38 13.28 -9.85 9.69
N TYR A 39 12.35 -10.53 10.36
CA TYR A 39 11.49 -9.98 11.41
C TYR A 39 11.68 -10.79 12.69
N SER A 40 11.67 -10.13 13.85
CA SER A 40 11.72 -10.80 15.15
C SER A 40 10.40 -10.66 15.91
N ILE A 41 10.10 -11.64 16.75
CA ILE A 41 8.92 -11.65 17.61
C ILE A 41 9.33 -11.87 19.04
N HIS A 42 8.77 -11.02 19.87
CA HIS A 42 8.98 -11.04 21.30
C HIS A 42 7.64 -10.88 21.99
N ILE A 43 7.52 -11.50 23.15
CA ILE A 43 6.38 -11.27 24.04
C ILE A 43 6.88 -10.39 25.17
N LYS A 44 6.32 -9.18 25.32
CA LYS A 44 6.64 -8.33 26.48
C LYS A 44 6.39 -9.13 27.76
N ASN A 45 7.36 -9.07 28.68
CA ASN A 45 7.39 -9.81 29.94
C ASN A 45 7.63 -11.32 29.81
N SER A 46 8.17 -11.80 28.69
CA SER A 46 8.83 -13.11 28.60
C SER A 46 10.28 -12.95 28.13
N LYS A 47 11.15 -13.91 28.47
CA LYS A 47 12.52 -14.00 27.92
C LYS A 47 12.54 -14.71 26.55
N GLU A 48 11.39 -14.96 25.93
CA GLU A 48 11.29 -15.68 24.66
C GLU A 48 11.30 -14.70 23.49
N GLU A 49 12.34 -14.84 22.67
CA GLU A 49 12.58 -14.11 21.44
C GLU A 49 12.78 -15.14 20.32
N SER A 50 12.21 -14.90 19.15
CA SER A 50 12.46 -15.73 17.98
C SER A 50 12.55 -14.83 16.76
N SER A 51 13.63 -14.98 16.00
CA SER A 51 13.92 -14.26 14.75
C SER A 51 13.57 -15.11 13.54
N PHE A 52 13.07 -14.49 12.47
CA PHE A 52 12.55 -15.18 11.28
C PHE A 52 12.92 -14.45 9.99
N ASP A 53 13.49 -15.18 9.04
CA ASP A 53 13.94 -14.71 7.73
C ASP A 53 12.91 -15.01 6.61
N ARG A 54 12.20 -16.15 6.64
CA ARG A 54 11.15 -16.52 5.64
C ARG A 54 10.00 -17.37 6.21
N LYS A 55 8.84 -17.34 5.51
CA LYS A 55 7.57 -18.06 5.74
C LYS A 55 7.73 -19.37 6.56
N GLY A 56 7.17 -19.44 7.77
CA GLY A 56 7.27 -20.63 8.63
C GLY A 56 6.16 -20.74 9.67
N ASN A 57 5.95 -21.94 10.22
CA ASN A 57 4.98 -22.18 11.29
C ASN A 57 5.73 -22.26 12.63
N PHE A 58 5.47 -21.36 13.58
CA PHE A 58 6.29 -21.24 14.80
C PHE A 58 5.48 -21.30 16.08
N LYS A 59 5.81 -22.24 16.97
CA LYS A 59 5.21 -22.31 18.31
C LYS A 59 6.01 -21.44 19.28
N LEU A 60 5.38 -20.39 19.80
CA LEU A 60 5.94 -19.50 20.82
C LEU A 60 5.17 -19.71 22.14
N LYS A 61 5.86 -19.83 23.29
CA LYS A 61 5.18 -19.97 24.58
C LYS A 61 4.85 -18.58 25.12
N TYR A 62 3.75 -18.46 25.85
CA TYR A 62 3.32 -17.17 26.38
C TYR A 62 2.76 -17.30 27.81
N PRO A 63 2.83 -16.21 28.62
CA PRO A 63 2.38 -16.24 30.01
C PRO A 63 0.86 -16.49 30.14
N LYS A 64 0.45 -17.19 31.19
CA LYS A 64 -0.98 -17.48 31.47
C LYS A 64 -1.80 -16.22 31.78
N GLU A 65 -1.15 -15.18 32.28
CA GLU A 65 -1.78 -13.92 32.70
C GLU A 65 -2.04 -12.95 31.54
N GLY A 66 -1.62 -13.33 30.33
CA GLY A 66 -1.62 -12.48 29.15
C GLY A 66 -0.21 -12.00 28.82
N GLY A 67 -0.07 -11.41 27.64
CA GLY A 67 1.19 -10.87 27.13
C GLY A 67 0.92 -9.97 25.95
N THR A 68 1.90 -9.15 25.58
CA THR A 68 1.81 -8.31 24.38
C THR A 68 2.79 -8.85 23.35
N ILE A 69 2.28 -9.27 22.19
CA ILE A 69 3.13 -9.65 21.06
C ILE A 69 3.66 -8.36 20.44
N VAL A 70 4.98 -8.30 20.31
CA VAL A 70 5.68 -7.26 19.57
C VAL A 70 6.39 -7.93 18.40
N VAL A 71 6.12 -7.43 17.19
CA VAL A 71 6.86 -7.81 15.99
C VAL A 71 7.76 -6.64 15.62
N LYS A 72 9.03 -6.92 15.35
CA LYS A 72 10.03 -5.91 14.96
C LYS A 72 10.70 -6.29 13.65
N THR A 73 11.24 -5.29 12.96
CA THR A 73 12.21 -5.51 11.87
C THR A 73 13.57 -5.90 12.43
N ASP A 74 14.47 -6.35 11.55
CA ASP A 74 15.92 -6.50 11.80
C ASP A 74 16.59 -5.22 12.31
N GLU A 75 16.10 -4.05 11.89
CA GLU A 75 16.49 -2.74 12.44
C GLU A 75 15.87 -2.42 13.81
N ASN A 76 15.24 -3.39 14.48
CA ASN A 76 14.59 -3.26 15.79
C ASN A 76 13.42 -2.24 15.81
N TYR A 77 12.86 -1.89 14.65
CA TYR A 77 11.69 -1.02 14.54
C TYR A 77 10.39 -1.81 14.83
N PRO A 78 9.56 -1.42 15.81
CA PRO A 78 8.32 -2.14 16.12
C PRO A 78 7.27 -1.91 15.02
N VAL A 79 6.83 -2.99 14.38
CA VAL A 79 5.85 -2.94 13.28
C VAL A 79 4.45 -3.37 13.71
N LEU A 80 4.34 -4.20 14.75
CA LEU A 80 3.07 -4.58 15.36
C LEU A 80 3.23 -4.71 16.86
N GLU A 81 2.26 -4.19 17.60
CA GLU A 81 2.15 -4.39 19.04
C GLU A 81 0.68 -4.64 19.40
N LYS A 82 0.36 -5.85 19.90
CA LYS A 82 -1.00 -6.17 20.37
C LYS A 82 -1.02 -7.08 21.58
N VAL A 83 -1.97 -6.81 22.47
CA VAL A 83 -2.28 -7.65 23.63
C VAL A 83 -2.92 -8.95 23.16
N ILE A 84 -2.45 -10.08 23.69
CA ILE A 84 -3.01 -11.41 23.42
C ILE A 84 -4.33 -11.57 24.18
N PRO A 85 -5.47 -11.82 23.50
CA PRO A 85 -6.74 -12.12 24.15
C PRO A 85 -6.66 -13.41 25.00
N ARG A 86 -7.44 -13.47 26.10
CA ARG A 86 -7.40 -14.60 27.06
C ARG A 86 -7.87 -15.93 26.45
N ASP A 87 -8.73 -15.86 25.45
CA ASP A 87 -9.37 -16.94 24.71
C ASP A 87 -8.66 -17.31 23.41
N ALA A 88 -7.63 -16.54 23.02
CA ALA A 88 -6.82 -16.83 21.85
C ALA A 88 -6.09 -18.17 22.02
N LYS A 89 -6.19 -19.03 21.00
CA LYS A 89 -5.51 -20.32 20.89
C LYS A 89 -4.37 -20.24 19.87
N GLU A 90 -4.56 -19.49 18.80
CA GLU A 90 -3.58 -19.30 17.71
C GLU A 90 -3.54 -17.82 17.30
N VAL A 91 -2.45 -17.39 16.68
CA VAL A 91 -2.33 -16.04 16.08
C VAL A 91 -1.87 -16.19 14.65
N ILE A 92 -2.41 -15.32 13.79
CA ILE A 92 -2.03 -15.13 12.41
C ILE A 92 -1.40 -13.75 12.32
N ILE A 93 -0.14 -13.70 11.90
CA ILE A 93 0.56 -12.44 11.61
C ILE A 93 0.96 -12.48 10.15
N LEU A 94 0.56 -11.44 9.44
CA LEU A 94 0.83 -11.22 8.03
C LEU A 94 1.60 -9.93 7.93
N VAL A 95 2.80 -9.98 7.37
CA VAL A 95 3.66 -8.82 7.21
C VAL A 95 4.31 -8.89 5.83
N ASP A 96 4.32 -7.76 5.14
CA ASP A 96 5.15 -7.52 3.96
C ASP A 96 5.99 -6.25 4.16
N ASP A 97 6.59 -5.75 3.08
CA ASP A 97 7.42 -4.54 3.10
C ASP A 97 6.74 -3.29 3.69
N VAL A 98 5.42 -3.18 3.58
CA VAL A 98 4.65 -1.92 3.80
C VAL A 98 3.30 -2.13 4.50
N ARG A 99 2.90 -3.38 4.75
CA ARG A 99 1.64 -3.76 5.41
C ARG A 99 1.91 -4.76 6.52
N GLU A 100 1.12 -4.62 7.58
CA GLU A 100 1.15 -5.52 8.71
C GLU A 100 -0.26 -5.80 9.22
N MET A 101 -0.50 -7.02 9.64
CA MET A 101 -1.72 -7.40 10.32
C MET A 101 -1.46 -8.49 11.32
N MET A 102 -2.15 -8.40 12.46
CA MET A 102 -2.24 -9.46 13.45
C MET A 102 -3.70 -9.74 13.73
N SER A 103 -4.06 -11.02 13.64
CA SER A 103 -5.38 -11.59 13.88
C SER A 103 -5.27 -12.75 14.85
N PHE A 104 -6.22 -12.86 15.79
CA PHE A 104 -6.26 -13.96 16.75
C PHE A 104 -7.32 -14.98 16.35
N VAL A 105 -7.02 -16.25 16.60
CA VAL A 105 -7.94 -17.38 16.42
C VAL A 105 -8.36 -17.87 17.80
N ASN A 106 -9.66 -17.80 18.07
CA ASN A 106 -10.24 -18.24 19.33
C ASN A 106 -10.49 -19.76 19.34
N LYS A 107 -10.74 -20.34 20.51
CA LYS A 107 -10.94 -21.79 20.67
C LYS A 107 -12.04 -22.39 19.79
N GLU A 108 -13.10 -21.62 19.55
CA GLU A 108 -14.28 -22.03 18.78
C GLU A 108 -14.11 -21.79 17.27
N GLU A 109 -13.06 -21.08 16.85
CA GLU A 109 -12.84 -20.72 15.46
C GLU A 109 -11.95 -21.75 14.75
N ASN A 110 -12.29 -22.05 13.49
CA ASN A 110 -11.43 -22.83 12.62
C ASN A 110 -10.28 -21.96 12.07
N PHE A 111 -9.05 -22.46 12.19
CA PHE A 111 -7.84 -21.74 11.79
C PHE A 111 -7.83 -21.39 10.30
N ASP A 112 -8.06 -22.35 9.41
CA ASP A 112 -7.96 -22.16 7.96
C ASP A 112 -8.97 -21.12 7.47
N SER A 113 -10.21 -21.20 7.96
CA SER A 113 -11.24 -20.19 7.67
C SER A 113 -10.85 -18.79 8.16
N LYS A 114 -10.26 -18.69 9.35
CA LYS A 114 -9.78 -17.41 9.90
C LYS A 114 -8.59 -16.86 9.13
N TYR A 115 -7.69 -17.74 8.66
CA TYR A 115 -6.53 -17.40 7.86
C TYR A 115 -6.92 -16.83 6.50
N GLU A 116 -7.83 -17.48 5.77
CA GLU A 116 -8.27 -16.96 4.46
C GLU A 116 -8.93 -15.58 4.60
N LYS A 117 -9.83 -15.42 5.59
CA LYS A 117 -10.41 -14.10 5.90
C LYS A 117 -9.36 -13.06 6.27
N ALA A 118 -8.33 -13.47 7.02
CA ALA A 118 -7.23 -12.60 7.38
C ALA A 118 -6.40 -12.19 6.15
N LEU A 119 -6.16 -13.13 5.22
CA LEU A 119 -5.42 -12.90 3.99
C LEU A 119 -6.16 -11.95 3.05
N GLU A 120 -7.47 -12.11 2.89
CA GLU A 120 -8.32 -11.19 2.13
C GLU A 120 -8.28 -9.79 2.74
N LYS A 121 -8.44 -9.69 4.07
CA LYS A 121 -8.35 -8.40 4.77
C LYS A 121 -6.97 -7.77 4.61
N PHE A 122 -5.90 -8.55 4.68
CA PHE A 122 -4.52 -8.10 4.49
C PHE A 122 -4.29 -7.51 3.10
N LYS A 123 -4.83 -8.15 2.06
CA LYS A 123 -4.78 -7.64 0.67
C LYS A 123 -5.48 -6.28 0.51
N LEU A 124 -6.49 -6.01 1.32
CA LEU A 124 -7.27 -4.77 1.30
C LEU A 124 -6.70 -3.65 2.19
N ILE A 125 -5.61 -3.89 2.94
CA ILE A 125 -5.01 -2.86 3.79
C ILE A 125 -4.54 -1.69 2.92
N ILE A 126 -5.07 -0.51 3.24
CA ILE A 126 -4.62 0.76 2.66
C ILE A 126 -3.29 1.13 3.32
N VAL A 127 -2.24 1.23 2.52
CA VAL A 127 -0.92 1.68 2.98
C VAL A 127 -0.97 3.20 3.17
N VAL A 128 -0.71 3.64 4.40
CA VAL A 128 -0.60 5.06 4.74
C VAL A 128 0.88 5.47 4.65
N PRO A 129 1.29 6.31 3.67
CA PRO A 129 2.68 6.73 3.52
C PRO A 129 3.20 7.45 4.77
N ASP A 130 4.48 7.29 5.04
CA ASP A 130 5.21 8.17 5.97
C ASP A 130 5.58 9.47 5.25
N GLN A 131 5.95 9.38 3.97
CA GLN A 131 6.17 10.54 3.10
C GLN A 131 5.32 10.43 1.81
N TYR A 132 4.65 11.52 1.44
CA TYR A 132 3.88 11.60 0.21
C TYR A 132 4.78 11.82 -1.02
N ALA A 133 4.26 11.53 -2.21
CA ALA A 133 4.98 11.80 -3.46
C ALA A 133 5.32 13.29 -3.61
N ILE A 134 6.55 13.58 -4.06
CA ILE A 134 7.03 14.95 -4.27
C ILE A 134 7.01 15.27 -5.75
N TYR A 135 6.17 16.24 -6.12
CA TYR A 135 6.11 16.76 -7.49
C TYR A 135 7.36 17.61 -7.81
N PRO A 136 7.94 17.55 -9.02
CA PRO A 136 9.08 18.38 -9.40
C PRO A 136 8.91 19.90 -9.16
N GLY A 137 9.85 20.47 -8.41
CA GLY A 137 9.80 21.85 -7.93
C GLY A 137 8.93 22.04 -6.67
N CYS A 138 8.78 20.98 -5.87
CA CYS A 138 8.23 21.00 -4.51
C CYS A 138 9.22 20.44 -3.48
N GLU A 139 10.48 20.18 -3.82
CA GLU A 139 11.48 19.51 -2.98
C GLU A 139 11.82 20.31 -1.72
N ASN A 140 11.78 21.64 -1.82
CA ASN A 140 12.21 22.56 -0.76
C ASN A 140 11.03 23.16 0.02
N VAL A 141 9.82 22.58 -0.09
CA VAL A 141 8.71 22.98 0.78
C VAL A 141 8.74 22.14 2.05
N GLY A 142 8.41 22.73 3.20
CA GLY A 142 8.29 21.96 4.44
C GLY A 142 7.29 20.82 4.30
N GLU A 143 7.49 19.72 5.03
CA GLU A 143 6.78 18.45 4.85
C GLU A 143 5.25 18.59 4.87
N SER A 144 4.74 19.40 5.81
CA SER A 144 3.31 19.73 5.94
C SER A 144 2.71 20.46 4.72
N LYS A 145 3.54 20.96 3.80
CA LYS A 145 3.14 21.70 2.60
C LYS A 145 3.28 20.89 1.31
N TYR A 146 3.83 19.67 1.33
CA TYR A 146 4.01 18.85 0.12
C TYR A 146 2.70 18.61 -0.61
N GLN A 147 1.65 18.21 0.11
CA GLN A 147 0.35 17.89 -0.47
C GLN A 147 -0.28 19.10 -1.17
N LYS A 148 -0.19 20.29 -0.55
CA LYS A 148 -0.67 21.55 -1.13
C LYS A 148 0.16 21.96 -2.35
N CYS A 149 1.48 21.78 -2.30
CA CYS A 149 2.36 22.07 -3.43
C CYS A 149 2.05 21.15 -4.63
N PHE A 150 1.90 19.84 -4.37
CA PHE A 150 1.52 18.82 -5.35
C PHE A 150 0.19 19.19 -6.04
N GLN A 151 -0.86 19.45 -5.26
CA GLN A 151 -2.18 19.81 -5.79
C GLN A 151 -2.10 21.07 -6.68
N ARG A 152 -1.36 22.10 -6.24
CA ARG A 152 -1.16 23.32 -7.01
C ARG A 152 -0.45 23.06 -8.35
N LYS A 153 0.60 22.23 -8.35
CA LYS A 153 1.37 21.89 -9.56
C LYS A 153 0.54 21.08 -10.55
N ILE A 154 -0.19 20.08 -10.07
CA ILE A 154 -1.11 19.28 -10.88
C ILE A 154 -2.20 20.16 -11.50
N ASN A 155 -2.87 21.00 -10.71
CA ASN A 155 -3.90 21.90 -11.23
C ASN A 155 -3.33 22.84 -12.30
N LYS A 156 -2.14 23.40 -12.06
CA LYS A 156 -1.45 24.25 -13.04
C LYS A 156 -1.10 23.49 -14.32
N HIS A 157 -0.71 22.22 -14.23
CA HIS A 157 -0.47 21.37 -15.39
C HIS A 157 -1.76 21.14 -16.20
N VAL A 158 -2.86 20.77 -15.53
CA VAL A 158 -4.16 20.56 -16.16
C VAL A 158 -4.62 21.82 -16.89
N VAL A 159 -4.65 22.97 -16.21
CA VAL A 159 -5.10 24.25 -16.80
C VAL A 159 -4.28 24.61 -18.04
N ARG A 160 -2.96 24.34 -18.03
CA ARG A 160 -2.08 24.68 -19.15
C ARG A 160 -2.15 23.71 -20.32
N LYS A 161 -2.50 22.44 -20.07
CA LYS A 161 -2.37 21.38 -21.06
C LYS A 161 -3.70 20.84 -21.56
N PHE A 162 -4.80 21.04 -20.84
CA PHE A 162 -6.11 20.53 -21.21
C PHE A 162 -6.77 21.37 -22.31
N ASN A 163 -7.17 20.72 -23.41
CA ASN A 163 -7.90 21.34 -24.49
C ASN A 163 -9.42 21.26 -24.25
N ALA A 164 -10.00 22.33 -23.72
CA ALA A 164 -11.45 22.44 -23.52
C ALA A 164 -12.23 22.59 -24.84
N GLY A 165 -11.59 22.99 -25.95
CA GLY A 165 -12.22 23.15 -27.26
C GLY A 165 -12.80 21.85 -27.84
N ILE A 166 -12.28 20.71 -27.40
CA ILE A 166 -12.82 19.38 -27.72
C ILE A 166 -14.31 19.29 -27.39
N ALA A 167 -14.77 20.01 -26.37
CA ALA A 167 -16.17 19.97 -25.96
C ALA A 167 -17.12 20.57 -27.00
N ASN A 168 -16.67 21.64 -27.69
CA ASN A 168 -17.44 22.30 -28.74
C ASN A 168 -17.45 21.43 -30.00
N GLU A 169 -16.32 20.82 -30.36
CA GLU A 169 -16.20 19.93 -31.51
C GLU A 169 -17.13 18.71 -31.46
N ILE A 170 -17.44 18.23 -30.25
CA ILE A 170 -18.31 17.06 -30.04
C ILE A 170 -19.73 17.44 -29.62
N GLY A 171 -20.08 18.73 -29.66
CA GLY A 171 -21.42 19.21 -29.35
C GLY A 171 -21.88 18.88 -27.93
N LEU A 172 -21.00 18.97 -26.93
CA LEU A 172 -21.43 18.78 -25.55
C LEU A 172 -22.44 19.87 -25.16
N PRO A 173 -23.50 19.51 -24.41
CA PRO A 173 -24.44 20.50 -23.90
C PRO A 173 -23.73 21.54 -23.04
N GLU A 174 -24.24 22.76 -23.02
CA GLU A 174 -23.73 23.82 -22.15
C GLU A 174 -23.68 23.42 -20.67
N GLY A 175 -22.87 24.15 -19.91
CA GLY A 175 -22.77 24.02 -18.46
C GLY A 175 -21.53 23.29 -17.96
N VAL A 176 -21.52 23.00 -16.66
CA VAL A 176 -20.35 22.49 -15.96
C VAL A 176 -20.20 20.99 -16.20
N LYS A 177 -19.06 20.58 -16.76
CA LYS A 177 -18.69 19.18 -16.98
C LYS A 177 -17.59 18.78 -16.00
N ARG A 178 -17.73 17.58 -15.45
CA ARG A 178 -16.78 16.98 -14.50
C ARG A 178 -16.18 15.72 -15.11
N LEU A 179 -14.87 15.62 -15.03
CA LEU A 179 -14.07 14.47 -15.39
C LEU A 179 -13.35 14.01 -14.12
N LEU A 180 -13.13 12.71 -14.00
CA LEU A 180 -12.35 12.15 -12.90
C LEU A 180 -11.33 11.18 -13.47
N VAL A 181 -10.05 11.42 -13.17
CA VAL A 181 -9.00 10.44 -13.42
C VAL A 181 -8.45 9.92 -12.10
N VAL A 182 -8.37 8.60 -12.02
CA VAL A 182 -7.65 7.89 -10.95
C VAL A 182 -6.38 7.35 -11.56
N PHE A 183 -5.25 7.74 -11.00
CA PHE A 183 -3.94 7.29 -11.42
C PHE A 183 -3.10 6.90 -10.21
N GLU A 184 -2.08 6.08 -10.44
CA GLU A 184 -1.14 5.60 -9.45
C GLU A 184 0.25 6.14 -9.79
N ILE A 185 0.93 6.73 -8.82
CA ILE A 185 2.37 6.98 -8.91
C ILE A 185 3.05 5.71 -8.41
N ASN A 186 3.81 5.05 -9.27
CA ASN A 186 4.48 3.80 -8.94
C ASN A 186 5.81 4.02 -8.22
N LYS A 187 6.47 2.92 -7.83
CA LYS A 187 7.73 2.95 -7.08
C LYS A 187 8.89 3.65 -7.81
N LEU A 188 8.78 3.82 -9.14
CA LEU A 188 9.76 4.54 -9.97
C LEU A 188 9.35 6.01 -10.19
N GLY A 189 8.28 6.47 -9.56
CA GLY A 189 7.78 7.83 -9.75
C GLY A 189 7.01 8.05 -11.05
N LYS A 190 6.79 6.99 -11.85
CA LYS A 190 6.03 7.04 -13.09
C LYS A 190 4.54 6.89 -12.81
N ILE A 191 3.72 7.37 -13.73
CA ILE A 191 2.27 7.35 -13.57
C ILE A 191 1.63 6.23 -14.39
N ASP A 192 0.82 5.43 -13.70
CA ASP A 192 -0.03 4.40 -14.27
C ASP A 192 -1.50 4.84 -14.14
N ILE A 193 -2.22 4.91 -15.26
CA ILE A 193 -3.64 5.32 -15.26
C ILE A 193 -4.50 4.12 -14.86
N ILE A 194 -5.30 4.27 -13.81
CA ILE A 194 -6.17 3.20 -13.29
C ILE A 194 -7.57 3.31 -13.92
N SER A 195 -8.14 4.51 -13.94
CA SER A 195 -9.45 4.73 -14.57
C SER A 195 -9.65 6.19 -14.94
N ILE A 196 -10.44 6.42 -15.99
CA ILE A 196 -10.88 7.75 -16.40
C ILE A 196 -12.40 7.70 -16.58
N LYS A 197 -13.12 8.58 -15.87
CA LYS A 197 -14.54 8.84 -16.03
C LYS A 197 -14.71 10.17 -16.75
N ALA A 198 -15.32 10.11 -17.94
CA ALA A 198 -15.57 11.25 -18.81
C ALA A 198 -16.91 11.04 -19.54
N PRO A 199 -17.65 12.11 -19.89
CA PRO A 199 -18.93 11.99 -20.59
C PRO A 199 -18.77 11.62 -22.07
N HIS A 200 -17.55 11.68 -22.62
CA HIS A 200 -17.29 11.37 -24.03
C HIS A 200 -15.90 10.74 -24.24
N PRO A 201 -15.73 9.78 -25.18
CA PRO A 201 -14.44 9.15 -25.46
C PRO A 201 -13.33 10.11 -25.88
N ARG A 202 -13.63 11.20 -26.62
CA ARG A 202 -12.61 12.20 -26.98
C ARG A 202 -12.04 12.91 -25.75
N LEU A 203 -12.88 13.24 -24.78
CA LEU A 203 -12.42 13.81 -23.51
C LEU A 203 -11.63 12.80 -22.68
N LYS A 204 -12.00 11.51 -22.73
CA LYS A 204 -11.21 10.44 -22.10
C LYS A 204 -9.78 10.39 -22.65
N LYS A 205 -9.63 10.42 -23.99
CA LYS A 205 -8.31 10.46 -24.66
C LYS A 205 -7.51 11.70 -24.29
N GLU A 206 -8.17 12.85 -24.19
CA GLU A 206 -7.49 14.08 -23.79
C GLU A 206 -6.99 14.03 -22.34
N VAL A 207 -7.82 13.52 -21.42
CA VAL A 207 -7.41 13.32 -20.02
C VAL A 207 -6.25 12.33 -19.93
N GLU A 208 -6.29 11.25 -20.71
CA GLU A 208 -5.19 10.29 -20.80
C GLU A 208 -3.89 10.95 -21.26
N ARG A 209 -3.96 11.80 -22.29
CA ARG A 209 -2.81 12.54 -22.82
C ARG A 209 -2.19 13.46 -21.77
N ILE A 210 -2.99 14.28 -21.08
CA ILE A 210 -2.45 15.21 -20.08
C ILE A 210 -1.79 14.49 -18.90
N VAL A 211 -2.34 13.35 -18.47
CA VAL A 211 -1.81 12.57 -17.35
C VAL A 211 -0.50 11.88 -17.76
N LYS A 212 -0.40 11.38 -18.99
CA LYS A 212 0.86 10.81 -19.52
C LYS A 212 2.00 11.83 -19.68
N ILE A 213 1.69 13.12 -19.80
CA ILE A 213 2.68 14.21 -19.93
C ILE A 213 3.09 14.76 -18.55
N LEU A 214 2.50 14.27 -17.45
CA LEU A 214 2.99 14.63 -16.11
C LEU A 214 4.44 14.18 -15.94
N PRO A 215 5.27 14.97 -15.25
CA PRO A 215 6.66 14.61 -15.05
C PRO A 215 6.78 13.42 -14.09
N VAL A 216 7.89 12.70 -14.18
CA VAL A 216 8.28 11.70 -13.18
C VAL A 216 8.47 12.40 -11.83
N MET A 217 7.94 11.80 -10.77
CA MET A 217 7.91 12.39 -9.42
C MET A 217 8.75 11.58 -8.44
N LYS A 218 9.11 12.13 -7.29
CA LYS A 218 9.64 11.28 -6.21
C LYS A 218 8.47 10.42 -5.69
N PRO A 219 8.58 9.08 -5.63
CA PRO A 219 7.52 8.24 -5.10
C PRO A 219 7.24 8.55 -3.63
N GLY A 220 6.08 8.14 -3.14
CA GLY A 220 5.84 8.13 -1.69
C GLY A 220 6.70 7.08 -1.01
N GLU A 221 6.94 7.24 0.28
CA GLU A 221 7.76 6.34 1.06
C GLU A 221 7.02 5.82 2.30
N LYS A 222 7.25 4.54 2.62
CA LYS A 222 6.86 3.89 3.87
C LYS A 222 8.07 3.13 4.39
N ARG A 223 8.52 3.42 5.61
CA ARG A 223 9.74 2.82 6.18
C ARG A 223 10.94 2.91 5.23
N ASN A 224 11.17 4.08 4.67
CA ASN A 224 12.22 4.36 3.67
C ASN A 224 12.11 3.54 2.37
N LYS A 225 10.95 2.90 2.11
CA LYS A 225 10.72 2.16 0.88
C LYS A 225 9.77 2.90 -0.04
N PRO A 226 10.06 2.94 -1.34
CA PRO A 226 9.14 3.51 -2.31
C PRO A 226 7.85 2.69 -2.37
N ILE A 227 6.71 3.38 -2.23
CA ILE A 227 5.38 2.79 -2.32
C ILE A 227 4.58 3.38 -3.47
N LYS A 228 3.59 2.60 -3.91
CA LYS A 228 2.61 3.04 -4.89
C LYS A 228 1.57 3.94 -4.21
N LEU A 229 1.31 5.12 -4.76
CA LEU A 229 0.30 6.05 -4.24
C LEU A 229 -0.77 6.32 -5.29
N ARG A 230 -2.03 6.05 -4.93
CA ARG A 230 -3.19 6.34 -5.79
C ARG A 230 -3.72 7.74 -5.52
N TYR A 231 -3.95 8.48 -6.59
CA TYR A 231 -4.50 9.82 -6.59
C TYR A 231 -5.77 9.89 -7.44
N ALA A 232 -6.73 10.67 -6.97
CA ALA A 232 -7.93 11.02 -7.72
C ALA A 232 -7.89 12.51 -8.06
N LEU A 233 -7.91 12.82 -9.34
CA LEU A 233 -7.87 14.20 -9.85
C LEU A 233 -9.21 14.55 -10.51
N PRO A 234 -10.05 15.35 -9.84
CA PRO A 234 -11.23 15.91 -10.46
C PRO A 234 -10.83 17.06 -11.39
N ILE A 235 -11.29 17.01 -12.64
CA ILE A 235 -11.12 18.09 -13.62
C ILE A 235 -12.50 18.64 -13.91
N THR A 236 -12.68 19.94 -13.72
CA THR A 236 -13.95 20.61 -13.97
C THR A 236 -13.73 21.72 -14.98
N PHE A 237 -14.56 21.77 -16.01
CA PHE A 237 -14.58 22.85 -17.00
C PHE A 237 -16.02 23.19 -17.37
N ARG A 238 -16.23 24.38 -17.93
CA ARG A 238 -17.55 24.85 -18.36
C ARG A 238 -17.58 24.91 -19.88
N VAL A 239 -18.61 24.31 -20.47
CA VAL A 239 -18.96 24.49 -21.89
C VAL A 239 -19.81 25.74 -21.98
N GLN A 240 -19.44 26.63 -22.90
CA GLN A 240 -20.14 27.86 -23.24
C GLN A 240 -20.91 27.66 -24.54
#